data_AF-A0A3R9WFP9-F1
#
_entry.id   AF-A0A3R9WFP9-F1
#
_cell.length_a   1.000
_cell.length_b   1.000
_cell.length_c   1.000
_cell.angle_alpha   90.00
_cell.angle_beta   90.00
_cell.angle_gamma   90.00
#
_symmetry.space_group_name_H-M   'P 1'
#
loop_
_entity.id
_entity.type
_entity.pdbx_description
1 polymer ?
#
loop_
_entity_poly.entity_id
_entity_poly.type
_entity_poly.pdbx_seq_one_letter_code
_entity_poly.pdbx_strand_id
1 'polypeptide(L)'
;MNPIRRIAPAITAALFLVALAVGATGWATSTDALTEGGTLGTLAAVPLMYWVMITRTHQITDNQLATAEQRGYLAALDHVGRGLIDVPPPPSPGQCVRCGSDESPGDVISLADHRRPANNPEEKRTAQ
;
A
#
# COMPACT_ATOMS: atom_id res chain seq x y z
N MET A 1 15.41 -0.41 -14.04
CA MET A 1 15.61 -0.82 -12.63
C MET A 1 16.98 -1.44 -12.48
N ASN A 2 17.85 -0.90 -11.62
CA ASN A 2 19.20 -1.46 -11.43
C ASN A 2 19.14 -2.90 -10.88
N PRO A 3 19.85 -3.87 -11.49
CA PRO A 3 19.78 -5.28 -11.10
C PRO A 3 20.22 -5.49 -9.65
N ILE A 4 21.18 -4.69 -9.18
CA ILE A 4 21.70 -4.69 -7.80
C ILE A 4 20.57 -4.46 -6.78
N ARG A 5 19.61 -3.57 -7.06
CA ARG A 5 18.51 -3.26 -6.14
C ARG A 5 17.46 -4.38 -6.06
N ARG A 6 17.32 -5.20 -7.10
CA ARG A 6 16.38 -6.33 -7.11
C ARG A 6 16.90 -7.50 -6.29
N ILE A 7 18.23 -7.68 -6.25
CA ILE A 7 18.89 -8.82 -5.60
C ILE A 7 19.26 -8.49 -4.15
N ALA A 8 19.44 -7.21 -3.82
CA ALA A 8 19.72 -6.73 -2.46
C ALA A 8 18.93 -7.43 -1.33
N PRO A 9 17.58 -7.54 -1.36
CA PRO A 9 16.84 -8.21 -0.30
C PRO A 9 17.18 -9.70 -0.15
N ALA A 10 17.42 -10.39 -1.26
CA ALA A 10 17.82 -11.80 -1.24
C ALA A 10 19.22 -11.98 -0.67
N ILE A 11 20.15 -11.09 -1.03
CA ILE A 11 21.51 -11.09 -0.47
C ILE A 11 21.47 -10.80 1.03
N THR A 12 20.72 -9.80 1.49
CA THR A 12 20.62 -9.50 2.93
C THR A 12 19.99 -10.64 3.72
N ALA A 13 18.96 -11.31 3.18
CA ALA A 13 18.37 -12.48 3.81
C ALA A 13 19.37 -13.66 3.88
N ALA A 14 20.12 -13.89 2.81
CA ALA A 14 21.14 -14.93 2.79
C ALA A 14 22.25 -14.65 3.81
N LEU A 15 22.75 -13.41 3.88
CA LEU A 15 23.76 -13.01 4.87
C LEU A 15 23.25 -13.17 6.31
N PHE A 16 21.99 -12.83 6.57
CA PHE A 16 21.37 -13.04 7.88
C PHE A 16 21.32 -14.53 8.24
N LEU A 17 20.89 -15.38 7.32
CA LEU A 17 20.82 -16.83 7.53
C LEU A 17 22.21 -17.44 7.77
N VAL A 18 23.23 -16.98 7.03
CA VAL A 18 24.62 -17.41 7.24
C VAL A 18 25.12 -17.00 8.63
N ALA A 19 24.91 -15.75 9.05
CA ALA A 19 25.31 -15.29 10.37
C ALA A 19 24.61 -16.09 11.49
N LEU A 20 23.32 -16.37 11.30
CA LEU A 20 22.53 -17.16 12.25
C LEU A 20 23.02 -18.61 12.33
N ALA A 21 23.34 -19.23 11.20
CA ALA A 21 23.90 -20.58 11.16
C ALA A 21 25.28 -20.65 11.84
N VAL A 22 26.15 -19.65 11.64
CA VAL A 22 27.46 -19.56 12.31
C VAL A 22 27.29 -19.44 13.83
N GLY A 23 26.37 -18.59 14.29
CA GLY A 23 26.10 -18.45 15.73
C GLY A 23 25.53 -19.72 16.36
N ALA A 24 24.58 -20.38 15.67
CA ALA A 24 24.01 -21.65 16.12
C ALA A 24 25.07 -22.77 16.17
N THR A 25 25.99 -22.79 15.20
CA THR A 25 27.12 -23.74 15.18
C THR A 25 28.06 -23.47 16.34
N GLY A 26 28.38 -22.21 16.64
CA GLY A 26 29.21 -21.83 17.79
C GLY A 26 28.62 -22.26 19.13
N TRP A 27 27.30 -22.15 19.29
CA TRP A 27 26.58 -22.69 20.45
C TRP A 27 26.72 -24.21 20.55
N ALA A 28 26.54 -24.93 19.44
CA ALA A 28 26.64 -26.38 19.42
C ALA A 28 28.06 -26.88 19.72
N THR A 29 29.09 -26.16 19.27
CA THR A 29 30.50 -26.54 19.48
C THR A 29 31.13 -25.93 20.73
N SER A 30 30.35 -25.20 21.55
CA SER A 30 30.83 -24.47 22.74
C SER A 30 32.06 -23.59 22.45
N THR A 31 32.07 -22.97 21.27
CA THR A 31 33.20 -22.15 20.81
C THR A 31 32.83 -20.67 20.93
N ASP A 32 33.43 -19.98 21.88
CA ASP A 32 33.09 -18.58 22.21
C ASP A 32 33.23 -17.66 21.00
N ALA A 33 34.31 -17.80 20.22
CA ALA A 33 34.56 -16.97 19.04
C ALA A 33 33.49 -17.10 17.94
N LEU A 34 32.94 -18.30 17.72
CA LEU A 34 31.89 -18.53 16.72
C LEU A 34 30.54 -18.02 17.22
N THR A 35 30.28 -18.19 18.52
CA THR A 35 29.06 -17.70 19.18
C THR A 35 29.00 -16.18 19.17
N GLU A 36 30.10 -15.51 19.54
CA GLU A 36 30.22 -14.05 19.53
C GLU A 36 30.14 -13.49 18.11
N GLY A 37 30.87 -14.10 17.16
CA GLY A 37 30.83 -13.67 15.75
C GLY A 37 29.44 -13.80 15.12
N GLY A 38 28.74 -14.91 15.38
CA GLY A 38 27.39 -15.13 14.86
C GLY A 38 26.32 -14.24 15.52
N THR A 39 26.44 -13.97 16.82
CA THR A 39 25.52 -13.06 17.54
C THR A 39 25.71 -11.60 17.12
N LEU A 40 26.95 -11.14 16.98
CA LEU A 40 27.22 -9.79 16.45
C LEU A 40 26.78 -9.66 14.99
N GLY A 41 27.03 -10.69 14.17
CA GLY A 41 26.60 -10.71 12.77
C GLY A 41 25.07 -10.67 12.62
N THR A 42 24.34 -11.44 13.43
CA THR A 42 22.86 -11.42 13.43
C THR A 42 22.32 -10.08 13.93
N LEU A 43 22.88 -9.52 15.01
CA LEU A 43 22.51 -8.18 15.52
C LEU A 43 22.74 -7.08 14.49
N ALA A 44 23.85 -7.12 13.75
CA ALA A 44 24.15 -6.16 12.69
C ALA A 44 23.22 -6.32 11.47
N ALA A 45 22.76 -7.54 11.19
CA ALA A 45 21.90 -7.82 10.05
C ALA A 45 20.43 -7.41 10.26
N VAL A 46 19.94 -7.31 11.50
CA VAL A 46 18.57 -6.83 11.81
C VAL A 46 18.29 -5.40 11.29
N PRO A 47 19.07 -4.36 11.65
CA PRO A 47 18.83 -3.00 11.16
C PRO A 47 19.03 -2.90 9.65
N LEU A 48 19.97 -3.67 9.08
CA LEU A 48 20.17 -3.76 7.64
C LEU A 48 18.92 -4.32 6.92
N MET A 49 18.32 -5.37 7.48
CA MET A 49 17.10 -5.98 6.94
C MET A 49 15.91 -5.03 7.02
N TYR A 50 15.78 -4.29 8.13
CA TYR A 50 14.75 -3.27 8.30
C TYR A 50 14.89 -2.13 7.28
N TRP A 51 16.11 -1.65 7.06
CA TRP A 51 16.41 -0.63 6.06
C TRP A 51 16.02 -1.06 4.63
N VAL A 52 16.41 -2.28 4.24
CA VAL A 52 16.05 -2.83 2.92
C VAL A 52 14.52 -2.97 2.77
N MET A 53 13.83 -3.34 3.85
CA MET A 53 12.38 -3.46 3.82
C MET A 53 11.70 -2.09 3.68
N ILE A 54 12.09 -1.10 4.49
CA ILE A 54 11.56 0.27 4.43
C ILE A 54 11.75 0.87 3.04
N THR A 55 12.98 0.82 2.52
CA THR A 55 13.30 1.40 1.20
C THR A 55 12.50 0.76 0.07
N ARG A 56 12.18 -0.52 0.18
CA ARG A 56 11.33 -1.21 -0.79
C ARG A 56 9.86 -0.85 -0.64
N THR A 57 9.37 -0.72 0.59
CA THR A 57 7.99 -0.28 0.86
C THR A 57 7.76 1.12 0.29
N HIS A 58 8.66 2.07 0.57
CA HIS A 58 8.56 3.42 0.01
C HIS A 58 8.50 3.42 -1.52
N GLN A 59 9.34 2.64 -2.20
CA GLN A 59 9.29 2.57 -3.67
C GLN A 59 7.96 2.04 -4.22
N ILE A 60 7.34 1.08 -3.54
CA ILE A 60 6.02 0.58 -3.95
C ILE A 60 4.96 1.65 -3.71
N THR A 61 5.01 2.30 -2.54
CA THR A 61 4.09 3.39 -2.19
C THR A 61 4.22 4.56 -3.14
N ASP A 62 5.43 4.99 -3.50
CA ASP A 62 5.68 6.11 -4.42
C ASP A 62 5.13 5.79 -5.82
N ASN A 63 5.33 4.57 -6.31
CA ASN A 63 4.76 4.14 -7.59
C ASN A 63 3.22 4.11 -7.57
N GLN A 64 2.64 3.67 -6.45
CA GLN A 64 1.19 3.68 -6.28
C GLN A 64 0.64 5.10 -6.20
N LEU A 65 1.34 6.00 -5.50
CA LEU A 65 0.98 7.40 -5.38
C LEU A 65 1.02 8.09 -6.75
N ALA A 66 2.10 7.90 -7.52
CA ALA A 66 2.22 8.44 -8.87
C ALA A 66 1.11 7.93 -9.80
N THR A 67 0.76 6.64 -9.69
CA THR A 67 -0.34 6.06 -10.49
C THR A 67 -1.71 6.63 -10.07
N ALA A 68 -1.93 6.81 -8.77
CA ALA A 68 -3.17 7.36 -8.22
C ALA A 68 -3.33 8.83 -8.61
N GLU A 69 -2.25 9.62 -8.52
CA GLU A 69 -2.22 11.02 -8.93
C GLU A 69 -2.56 11.18 -10.42
N GLN A 70 -1.94 10.37 -11.28
CA GLN A 70 -2.22 10.42 -12.71
C GLN A 70 -3.67 10.07 -13.05
N ARG A 71 -4.26 9.08 -12.36
CA ARG A 71 -5.69 8.74 -12.53
C ARG A 71 -6.60 9.83 -12.01
N GLY A 72 -6.26 10.44 -10.86
CA GLY A 72 -7.01 11.57 -10.30
C GLY A 72 -7.01 12.77 -11.23
N TYR A 73 -5.85 13.08 -11.82
CA TYR A 73 -5.71 14.15 -12.81
C TYR A 73 -6.58 13.90 -14.05
N LEU A 74 -6.56 12.69 -14.61
CA LEU A 74 -7.39 12.35 -15.76
C LEU A 74 -8.89 12.40 -15.44
N ALA A 75 -9.30 11.93 -14.27
CA ALA A 75 -10.69 12.02 -13.83
C ALA A 75 -11.15 13.47 -13.66
N ALA A 76 -10.29 14.34 -13.13
CA ALA A 76 -10.58 15.77 -13.01
C ALA A 76 -10.75 16.42 -14.39
N LEU A 77 -9.88 16.10 -15.36
CA LEU A 77 -10.02 16.59 -16.73
C LEU A 77 -11.29 16.09 -17.42
N ASP A 78 -11.66 14.82 -17.23
CA ASP A 78 -12.93 14.27 -17.75
C ASP A 78 -14.14 15.02 -17.17
N HIS A 79 -14.10 15.33 -15.86
CA HIS A 79 -15.18 16.06 -15.22
C HIS A 79 -15.30 17.51 -15.72
N VAL A 80 -14.16 18.21 -15.89
CA VAL A 80 -14.12 19.55 -16.49
C VAL A 80 -14.59 19.51 -17.94
N GLY A 81 -14.16 18.51 -18.72
CA GLY A 81 -14.58 18.32 -20.10
C GLY A 81 -16.10 18.17 -20.24
N ARG A 82 -16.71 17.34 -19.38
CA ARG A 82 -18.18 17.23 -19.32
C ARG A 82 -18.84 18.54 -18.92
N GLY A 83 -18.34 19.22 -17.89
CA GLY A 83 -18.92 20.49 -17.42
C GLY A 83 -18.85 21.64 -18.44
N LEU A 84 -17.87 21.62 -19.34
CA LEU A 84 -17.71 22.61 -20.41
C LEU A 84 -18.54 22.30 -21.66
N ILE A 85 -18.78 21.01 -21.95
CA ILE A 85 -19.51 20.57 -23.16
C ILE A 85 -21.01 20.43 -22.87
N ASP A 86 -21.37 19.85 -21.73
CA ASP A 86 -22.75 19.75 -21.27
C ASP A 86 -23.11 21.00 -20.48
N VAL A 87 -23.28 22.13 -21.18
CA VAL A 87 -24.01 23.26 -20.59
C VAL A 87 -25.47 22.83 -20.52
N PRO A 88 -26.04 22.61 -19.32
CA PRO A 88 -27.45 22.28 -19.22
C PRO A 88 -28.26 23.42 -19.85
N PRO A 89 -29.27 23.13 -20.68
CA PRO A 89 -30.10 24.17 -21.26
C PRO A 89 -30.66 25.05 -20.14
N PRO A 90 -30.66 26.38 -20.32
CA PRO A 90 -31.12 27.29 -19.27
C PRO A 90 -32.52 26.87 -18.82
N PRO A 91 -32.79 26.89 -17.49
CA PRO A 91 -34.10 26.49 -16.99
C PRO A 91 -35.16 27.34 -17.66
N SER A 92 -36.11 26.67 -18.33
CA SER A 92 -37.23 27.34 -18.98
C SER A 92 -37.97 28.21 -17.96
N PRO A 93 -38.21 29.50 -18.23
CA PRO A 93 -38.88 30.39 -17.29
C PRO A 93 -40.34 29.95 -17.15
N GLY A 94 -40.63 29.08 -16.17
CA GLY A 94 -42.00 28.68 -15.89
C GLY A 94 -42.22 27.41 -15.07
N GLN A 95 -41.23 26.55 -14.84
CA GLN A 95 -41.46 25.31 -14.09
C GLN A 95 -40.36 25.05 -13.06
N CYS A 96 -40.52 25.65 -11.87
CA CYS A 96 -39.81 25.15 -10.70
C CYS A 96 -40.53 23.91 -10.16
N VAL A 97 -40.05 22.72 -10.53
CA VAL A 97 -40.56 21.43 -10.02
C VAL A 97 -39.83 21.01 -8.73
N ARG A 98 -38.72 21.67 -8.37
CA ARG A 98 -37.91 21.27 -7.19
C ARG A 98 -37.10 22.42 -6.59
N CYS A 99 -37.79 23.48 -6.15
CA CYS A 99 -37.21 24.56 -5.34
C CYS A 99 -37.04 24.10 -3.88
N GLY A 100 -36.34 23.00 -3.65
CA GLY A 100 -36.32 22.33 -2.35
C GLY A 100 -35.20 21.31 -2.19
N SER A 101 -33.97 21.71 -2.50
CA SER A 101 -32.74 21.22 -1.86
C SER A 101 -31.60 22.01 -2.48
N ASP A 102 -31.04 22.94 -1.71
CA ASP A 102 -29.75 23.57 -1.99
C ASP A 102 -28.68 22.46 -2.05
N GLU A 103 -28.57 21.79 -3.18
CA GLU A 103 -27.38 21.00 -3.51
C GLU A 103 -26.34 22.01 -3.96
N SER A 104 -25.67 22.58 -2.97
CA SER A 104 -24.52 23.45 -3.16
C SER A 104 -23.47 22.68 -3.98
N PRO A 105 -22.88 23.26 -5.05
CA PRO A 105 -21.86 22.60 -5.86
C PRO A 105 -20.56 22.23 -5.12
N GLY A 106 -20.50 22.48 -3.81
CA GLY A 106 -19.36 22.18 -2.95
C GLY A 106 -19.38 20.81 -2.26
N ASP A 107 -20.46 20.02 -2.35
CA ASP A 107 -20.60 18.77 -1.58
C ASP A 107 -20.39 17.47 -2.39
N VAL A 108 -19.33 17.44 -3.21
CA VAL A 108 -18.96 16.26 -4.04
C VAL A 108 -17.89 15.36 -3.41
N ILE A 109 -17.75 15.37 -2.08
CA ILE A 109 -17.02 14.30 -1.37
C ILE A 109 -17.97 13.61 -0.39
N SER A 110 -19.03 13.02 -0.93
CA SER A 110 -19.62 11.86 -0.27
C SER A 110 -18.60 10.72 -0.34
N LEU A 111 -17.79 10.59 0.72
CA LEU A 111 -17.10 9.35 1.10
C LEU A 111 -18.17 8.29 1.42
N ALA A 112 -18.93 7.87 0.41
CA ALA A 112 -19.75 6.68 0.47
C ALA A 112 -18.82 5.46 0.43
N ASP A 113 -18.27 5.18 1.62
CA ASP A 113 -18.31 3.85 2.22
C ASP A 113 -18.02 2.71 1.23
N HIS A 114 -16.76 2.61 0.79
CA HIS A 114 -16.19 1.37 0.26
C HIS A 114 -16.04 0.33 1.40
N ARG A 115 -17.15 0.04 2.09
CA ARG A 115 -17.28 -1.05 3.04
C ARG A 115 -17.35 -2.33 2.21
N ARG A 116 -16.20 -2.97 2.04
CA ARG A 116 -16.07 -4.38 1.61
C ARG A 116 -17.19 -5.22 2.24
N PRO A 117 -17.92 -6.06 1.50
CA PRO A 117 -18.65 -7.14 2.13
C PRO A 117 -17.62 -8.09 2.73
N ALA A 118 -17.52 -8.09 4.05
CA ALA A 118 -16.86 -9.14 4.79
C ALA A 118 -17.64 -10.42 4.52
N ASN A 119 -17.00 -11.39 3.86
CA ASN A 119 -17.45 -12.77 3.82
C ASN A 119 -17.69 -13.23 5.26
N ASN A 120 -18.95 -13.41 5.64
CA ASN A 120 -19.32 -13.93 6.95
C ASN A 120 -19.41 -15.47 6.86
N PRO A 121 -18.53 -16.26 7.50
CA PRO A 121 -18.59 -17.71 7.49
C PRO A 121 -19.43 -18.20 8.67
N GLU A 122 -20.74 -17.90 8.68
CA GLU A 122 -21.66 -18.42 9.71
C GLU A 122 -22.93 -19.07 9.13
N GLU A 123 -22.84 -19.61 7.91
CA GLU A 123 -23.90 -20.47 7.34
C GLU A 123 -23.35 -21.88 7.07
N LYS A 124 -22.87 -22.55 8.12
CA LYS A 124 -22.53 -23.98 8.07
C LYS A 124 -22.67 -24.65 9.45
N ARG A 125 -23.81 -24.45 10.12
CA ARG A 125 -24.24 -25.28 11.26
C ARG A 125 -25.77 -25.40 11.34
N THR A 126 -26.38 -25.99 10.33
CA THR A 126 -27.73 -26.59 10.42
C THR A 126 -27.94 -27.54 9.25
N ALA A 127 -27.18 -28.64 9.25
CA ALA A 127 -27.50 -29.84 8.48
C ALA A 127 -26.75 -31.02 9.09
N GLN A 128 -27.16 -31.44 10.28
CA GLN A 128 -27.05 -32.80 10.78
C GLN A 128 -28.23 -33.08 11.70
#